data_AF-A0A1M6IK13-F1
#
_entry.id   AF-A0A1M6IK13-F1
#
_cell.length_a   1.000
_cell.length_b   1.000
_cell.length_c   1.000
_cell.angle_alpha   90.00
_cell.angle_beta   90.00
_cell.angle_gamma   90.00
#
_symmetry.space_group_name_H-M   'P 1'
#
loop_
_entity.id
_entity.type
_entity.pdbx_description
1 polymer ?
#
loop_
_entity_poly.entity_id
_entity_poly.type
_entity_poly.pdbx_seq_one_letter_code
_entity_poly.pdbx_strand_id
1 'polypeptide(L)'
;MPDFDQVVTNREIRALRHSRPYLNLREAADQCLAAGRDLIDSGKEEGHRQLLERSTVITFVTHVEVYFRDMLDAIFKQCDPDFFIPKLKHIHPTKYDINDLIDIYQRQIHPLELISSDASFQNAEKIDKVFSKFLGKGLWGEAIGLKIRMKDRPETVVTFEPEYLEGLKRLFSLRHELVHNPRKSFRLTAKILDDVTNADGLLLAVDIVLSNMLIDNIDPELADENKLTP
;
A
#
# COMPACT_ATOMS: atom_id res chain seq x y z
N MET A 1 -13.43 -8.85 -16.84
CA MET A 1 -12.86 -10.21 -16.77
C MET A 1 -11.52 -10.07 -16.07
N PRO A 2 -11.18 -10.91 -15.08
CA PRO A 2 -9.89 -10.85 -14.43
C PRO A 2 -8.77 -11.10 -15.44
N ASP A 3 -7.72 -10.29 -15.39
CA ASP A 3 -6.54 -10.48 -16.24
C ASP A 3 -5.62 -11.52 -15.60
N PHE A 4 -5.76 -12.78 -16.01
CA PHE A 4 -4.98 -13.89 -15.44
C PHE A 4 -3.49 -13.83 -15.80
N ASP A 5 -3.11 -13.19 -16.92
CA ASP A 5 -1.71 -12.97 -17.27
C ASP A 5 -1.06 -11.97 -16.29
N GLN A 6 -1.79 -10.92 -15.93
CA GLN A 6 -1.36 -9.97 -14.91
C GLN A 6 -1.21 -10.63 -13.53
N VAL A 7 -2.11 -11.56 -13.16
CA VAL A 7 -2.02 -12.28 -11.88
C VAL A 7 -0.74 -13.11 -11.79
N VAL A 8 -0.40 -13.84 -12.85
CA VAL A 8 0.84 -14.64 -12.92
C VAL A 8 2.07 -13.74 -12.88
N THR A 9 2.08 -12.63 -13.64
CA THR A 9 3.18 -11.66 -13.62
C THR A 9 3.37 -11.06 -12.22
N ASN A 10 2.26 -10.72 -11.54
CA ASN A 10 2.30 -10.19 -10.17
C ASN A 10 2.87 -11.21 -9.17
N ARG A 11 2.66 -12.52 -9.38
CA ARG A 11 3.25 -13.57 -8.52
C ARG A 11 4.78 -13.52 -8.58
N GLU A 12 5.35 -13.46 -9.77
CA GLU A 12 6.81 -13.40 -9.97
C GLU A 12 7.41 -12.14 -9.36
N ILE A 13 6.79 -10.98 -9.59
CA ILE A 13 7.26 -9.71 -9.02
C ILE A 13 7.21 -9.74 -7.48
N ARG A 14 6.14 -10.31 -6.90
CA ARG A 14 6.00 -10.41 -5.43
C ARG A 14 7.07 -11.29 -4.79
N ALA A 15 7.52 -12.33 -5.49
CA ALA A 15 8.57 -13.22 -4.99
C ALA A 15 9.93 -12.50 -4.79
N LEU A 16 10.15 -11.39 -5.49
CA LEU A 16 11.38 -10.59 -5.41
C LEU A 16 11.35 -9.52 -4.31
N ARG A 17 10.20 -9.29 -3.66
CA ARG A 17 10.01 -8.22 -2.69
C ARG A 17 10.38 -8.65 -1.28
N HIS A 18 10.69 -7.67 -0.43
CA HIS A 18 10.92 -7.92 0.98
C HIS A 18 9.65 -8.45 1.65
N SER A 19 9.80 -9.41 2.59
CA SER A 19 8.70 -10.04 3.32
C SER A 19 7.89 -9.05 4.17
N ARG A 20 8.54 -7.98 4.63
CA ARG A 20 7.91 -6.82 5.30
C ARG A 20 7.52 -5.74 4.28
N PRO A 21 6.21 -5.54 3.99
CA PRO A 21 5.74 -4.61 2.95
C PRO A 21 6.23 -3.17 3.12
N TYR A 22 6.28 -2.67 4.36
CA TYR A 22 6.66 -1.29 4.64
C TYR A 22 8.10 -0.96 4.23
N LEU A 23 9.03 -1.92 4.25
CA LEU A 23 10.40 -1.66 3.82
C LEU A 23 10.49 -1.35 2.32
N ASN A 24 9.71 -2.06 1.50
CA ASN A 24 9.62 -1.79 0.06
C ASN A 24 9.04 -0.38 -0.21
N LEU A 25 8.03 0.03 0.56
CA LEU A 25 7.45 1.37 0.47
C LEU A 25 8.45 2.45 0.91
N ARG A 26 9.15 2.22 2.03
CA ARG A 26 10.04 3.21 2.64
C ARG A 26 11.17 3.61 1.70
N GLU A 27 11.80 2.62 1.08
CA GLU A 27 12.88 2.86 0.11
C GLU A 27 12.40 3.75 -1.06
N ALA A 28 11.23 3.44 -1.62
CA ALA A 28 10.66 4.23 -2.71
C ALA A 28 10.22 5.64 -2.26
N ALA A 29 9.69 5.78 -1.05
CA ALA A 29 9.33 7.07 -0.47
C ALA A 29 10.56 7.97 -0.30
N ASP A 30 11.66 7.43 0.23
CA ASP A 30 12.91 8.17 0.39
C ASP A 30 13.49 8.62 -0.96
N GLN A 31 13.46 7.75 -1.97
CA GLN A 31 13.88 8.10 -3.33
C GLN A 31 13.01 9.20 -3.95
N CYS A 32 11.68 9.11 -3.80
CA CYS A 32 10.76 10.12 -4.31
C CYS A 32 10.94 11.47 -3.60
N LEU A 33 11.15 11.46 -2.28
CA LEU A 33 11.40 12.67 -1.51
C LEU A 33 12.73 13.33 -1.90
N ALA A 34 13.80 12.55 -2.04
CA ALA A 34 15.10 13.06 -2.47
C ALA A 34 15.02 13.67 -3.88
N ALA A 35 14.48 12.93 -4.85
CA ALA A 35 14.31 13.42 -6.21
C ALA A 35 13.42 14.67 -6.28
N GLY A 36 12.34 14.70 -5.48
CA GLY A 36 11.45 15.85 -5.39
C GLY A 36 12.14 17.12 -4.87
N ARG A 37 13.01 17.00 -3.85
CA ARG A 37 13.82 18.10 -3.33
C ARG A 37 14.79 18.63 -4.39
N ASP A 38 15.53 17.73 -5.03
CA ASP A 38 16.49 18.09 -6.08
C ASP A 38 15.80 18.82 -7.25
N LEU A 39 14.60 18.40 -7.65
CA LEU A 39 13.82 19.07 -8.70
C LEU A 39 13.35 20.47 -8.29
N ILE A 40 12.99 20.67 -7.02
CA ILE A 40 12.61 21.99 -6.51
C ILE A 40 13.84 22.92 -6.44
N ASP A 41 14.95 22.43 -5.90
CA ASP A 41 16.16 23.21 -5.63
C ASP A 41 16.97 23.52 -6.89
N SER A 42 16.98 22.62 -7.88
CA SER A 42 17.81 22.75 -9.08
C SER A 42 17.45 23.94 -9.98
N GLY A 43 16.24 24.53 -9.85
CA GLY A 43 15.84 25.80 -10.47
C GLY A 43 15.90 25.90 -12.01
N LYS A 44 16.53 24.95 -12.71
CA LYS A 44 16.76 24.93 -14.15
C LYS A 44 15.59 24.23 -14.86
N GLU A 45 15.17 24.80 -15.99
CA GLU A 45 14.33 24.10 -16.97
C GLU A 45 15.21 23.13 -17.77
N GLU A 46 15.36 21.91 -17.26
CA GLU A 46 15.91 20.81 -18.05
C GLU A 46 14.80 20.17 -18.90
N GLY A 47 15.14 19.72 -20.11
CA GLY A 47 14.16 19.20 -21.08
C GLY A 47 13.32 18.02 -20.59
N HIS A 48 13.74 17.34 -19.52
CA HIS A 48 13.04 16.20 -18.92
C HIS A 48 12.36 16.53 -17.58
N ARG A 49 12.41 17.77 -17.10
CA ARG A 49 11.93 18.16 -15.77
C ARG A 49 10.46 17.80 -15.53
N GLN A 50 9.57 18.16 -16.44
CA GLN A 50 8.14 17.86 -16.29
C GLN A 50 7.88 16.35 -16.20
N LEU A 51 8.65 15.54 -16.93
CA LEU A 51 8.55 14.08 -16.86
C LEU A 51 8.96 13.58 -15.47
N LEU A 52 10.08 14.07 -14.94
CA LEU A 52 10.61 13.68 -13.63
C LEU A 52 9.69 14.13 -12.47
N GLU A 53 9.18 15.36 -12.53
CA GLU A 53 8.22 15.89 -11.56
C GLU A 53 6.95 15.02 -11.50
N ARG A 54 6.41 14.65 -12.67
CA ARG A 54 5.25 13.76 -12.76
C ARG A 54 5.56 12.36 -12.24
N SER A 55 6.72 11.82 -12.65
CA SER A 55 7.17 10.49 -12.24
C SER A 55 7.30 10.38 -10.72
N THR A 56 7.76 11.44 -10.05
CA THR A 56 7.90 11.45 -8.58
C THR A 56 6.58 11.15 -7.88
N VAL A 57 5.51 11.87 -8.23
CA VAL A 57 4.18 11.68 -7.62
C VAL A 57 3.56 10.34 -8.01
N ILE A 58 3.63 9.98 -9.30
CA ILE A 58 3.06 8.72 -9.80
C ILE A 58 3.75 7.53 -9.14
N THR A 59 5.08 7.56 -9.02
CA THR A 59 5.88 6.49 -8.43
C THR A 59 5.57 6.33 -6.96
N PHE A 60 5.50 7.43 -6.20
CA PHE A 60 5.13 7.38 -4.78
C PHE A 60 3.75 6.73 -4.59
N VAL A 61 2.71 7.24 -5.26
CA VAL A 61 1.35 6.69 -5.14
C VAL A 61 1.27 5.23 -5.58
N THR A 62 2.02 4.85 -6.62
CA THR A 62 2.10 3.45 -7.06
C THR A 62 2.67 2.54 -5.97
N HIS A 63 3.70 2.99 -5.25
CA HIS A 63 4.25 2.23 -4.13
C HIS A 63 3.30 2.17 -2.94
N VAL A 64 2.48 3.20 -2.70
CA VAL A 64 1.38 3.14 -1.72
C VAL A 64 0.36 2.06 -2.09
N GLU A 65 -0.07 2.01 -3.36
CA GLU A 65 -0.99 0.98 -3.84
C GLU A 65 -0.40 -0.44 -3.71
N VAL A 66 0.89 -0.58 -4.01
CA VAL A 66 1.62 -1.84 -3.86
C VAL A 66 1.73 -2.25 -2.41
N TYR A 67 2.06 -1.32 -1.50
CA TYR A 67 2.13 -1.59 -0.07
C TYR A 67 0.84 -2.20 0.48
N PHE A 68 -0.31 -1.62 0.15
CA PHE A 68 -1.60 -2.16 0.61
C PHE A 68 -1.92 -3.53 0.00
N ARG A 69 -1.50 -3.78 -1.24
CA ARG A 69 -1.64 -5.11 -1.86
C ARG A 69 -0.77 -6.15 -1.16
N ASP A 70 0.49 -5.81 -0.91
CA ASP A 70 1.43 -6.69 -0.23
C ASP A 70 1.01 -6.93 1.23
N MET A 71 0.40 -5.94 1.88
CA MET A 71 -0.18 -6.09 3.22
C MET A 71 -1.41 -6.99 3.23
N LEU A 72 -2.28 -6.91 2.21
CA LEU A 72 -3.40 -7.84 2.06
C LEU A 72 -2.90 -9.29 1.83
N ASP A 73 -1.85 -9.45 1.03
CA ASP A 73 -1.19 -10.75 0.87
C ASP A 73 -0.54 -11.25 2.17
N ALA A 74 0.03 -10.35 2.98
CA ALA A 74 0.59 -10.71 4.28
C ALA A 74 -0.49 -11.28 5.22
N ILE A 75 -1.69 -10.69 5.23
CA ILE A 75 -2.84 -11.22 5.98
C ILE A 75 -3.15 -12.65 5.54
N PHE A 76 -3.22 -12.89 4.23
CA PHE A 76 -3.54 -14.21 3.68
C PHE A 76 -2.48 -15.27 3.94
N LYS A 77 -1.23 -14.87 4.14
CA LYS A 77 -0.10 -15.78 4.36
C LYS A 77 0.21 -16.03 5.83
N GLN A 78 -0.08 -15.07 6.71
CA GLN A 78 0.36 -15.10 8.10
C GLN A 78 -0.77 -15.30 9.09
N CYS A 79 -2.00 -14.88 8.76
CA CYS A 79 -3.11 -15.00 9.69
C CYS A 79 -3.80 -16.36 9.58
N ASP A 80 -4.42 -16.78 10.68
CA ASP A 80 -5.29 -17.97 10.72
C ASP A 80 -6.40 -17.85 9.64
N PRO A 81 -6.62 -18.89 8.81
CA PRO A 81 -7.70 -18.91 7.83
C PRO A 81 -9.09 -18.57 8.40
N ASP A 82 -9.40 -18.99 9.63
CA ASP A 82 -10.67 -18.70 10.30
C ASP A 82 -10.85 -17.19 10.55
N PHE A 83 -9.75 -16.44 10.67
CA PHE A 83 -9.81 -15.00 10.76
C PHE A 83 -10.25 -14.37 9.43
N PHE A 84 -9.68 -14.74 8.28
CA PHE A 84 -9.92 -13.99 7.04
C PHE A 84 -10.96 -14.61 6.08
N ILE A 85 -11.17 -15.93 6.08
CA ILE A 85 -12.10 -16.60 5.16
C ILE A 85 -13.51 -16.00 5.21
N PRO A 86 -14.12 -15.74 6.39
CA PRO A 86 -15.47 -15.17 6.46
C PRO A 86 -15.59 -13.78 5.82
N LYS A 87 -14.46 -13.06 5.70
CA LYS A 87 -14.37 -11.68 5.19
C LYS A 87 -14.21 -11.65 3.66
N LEU A 88 -13.73 -12.73 3.04
CA LEU A 88 -13.37 -12.78 1.61
C LEU A 88 -14.54 -12.44 0.68
N LYS A 89 -15.74 -12.96 0.97
CA LYS A 89 -16.95 -12.68 0.16
C LYS A 89 -17.30 -11.18 0.07
N HIS A 90 -16.85 -10.40 1.05
CA HIS A 90 -17.09 -8.97 1.11
C HIS A 90 -15.94 -8.14 0.51
N ILE A 91 -14.79 -8.76 0.28
CA ILE A 91 -13.61 -8.15 -0.36
C ILE A 91 -13.67 -8.41 -1.87
N HIS A 92 -14.06 -9.64 -2.25
CA HIS A 92 -14.10 -10.10 -3.62
C HIS A 92 -15.45 -10.76 -3.94
N PRO A 93 -16.46 -9.94 -4.32
CA PRO A 93 -17.79 -10.43 -4.67
C PRO A 93 -17.88 -11.01 -6.10
N THR A 94 -16.76 -11.01 -6.83
CA THR A 94 -16.68 -11.44 -8.23
C THR A 94 -17.07 -12.91 -8.39
N LYS A 95 -17.85 -13.20 -9.43
CA LYS A 95 -18.24 -14.56 -9.82
C LYS A 95 -17.44 -14.98 -11.04
N TYR A 96 -17.04 -16.24 -11.08
CA TYR A 96 -16.27 -16.85 -12.17
C TYR A 96 -17.14 -17.84 -12.92
N ASP A 97 -17.06 -17.84 -14.24
CA ASP A 97 -17.70 -18.85 -15.08
C ASP A 97 -16.84 -20.12 -15.22
N ILE A 98 -17.32 -21.12 -15.95
CA ILE A 98 -16.60 -22.39 -16.10
C ILE A 98 -15.27 -22.23 -16.85
N ASN A 99 -15.18 -21.30 -17.80
CA ASN A 99 -13.96 -21.06 -18.56
C ASN A 99 -12.92 -20.36 -17.67
N ASP A 100 -13.35 -19.37 -16.88
CA ASP A 100 -12.49 -18.73 -15.89
C ASP A 100 -11.90 -19.76 -14.91
N LEU A 101 -12.72 -20.70 -14.42
CA LEU A 101 -12.28 -21.74 -13.48
C LEU A 101 -11.28 -22.72 -14.13
N ILE A 102 -11.47 -23.06 -15.40
CA ILE A 102 -10.52 -23.88 -16.16
C ILE A 102 -9.18 -23.14 -16.31
N ASP A 103 -9.19 -21.86 -16.63
CA ASP A 103 -7.98 -21.04 -16.77
C ASP A 103 -7.23 -20.90 -15.45
N ILE A 104 -7.95 -20.62 -14.35
CA ILE A 104 -7.40 -20.57 -12.98
C ILE A 104 -6.71 -21.89 -12.65
N TYR A 105 -7.35 -23.02 -12.95
CA TYR A 105 -6.79 -24.35 -12.70
C TYR A 105 -5.53 -24.61 -13.55
N GLN A 106 -5.60 -24.36 -14.87
CA GLN A 106 -4.47 -24.58 -15.78
C GLN A 106 -3.24 -23.75 -15.41
N ARG A 107 -3.46 -22.51 -14.94
CA ARG A 107 -2.40 -21.58 -14.54
C ARG A 107 -1.99 -21.73 -13.08
N GLN A 108 -2.59 -22.66 -12.34
CA GLN A 108 -2.35 -22.91 -10.92
C GLN A 108 -2.48 -21.62 -10.09
N ILE A 109 -3.50 -20.82 -10.35
CA ILE A 109 -3.72 -19.56 -9.63
C ILE A 109 -4.39 -19.85 -8.29
N HIS A 110 -3.74 -19.45 -7.19
CA HIS A 110 -4.35 -19.58 -5.87
C HIS A 110 -5.51 -18.58 -5.72
N PRO A 111 -6.67 -18.95 -5.16
CA PRO A 111 -7.81 -18.04 -5.04
C PRO A 111 -7.49 -16.71 -4.33
N LEU A 112 -6.64 -16.74 -3.31
CA LEU A 112 -6.21 -15.53 -2.58
C LEU A 112 -5.38 -14.58 -3.46
N GLU A 113 -4.65 -15.09 -4.47
CA GLU A 113 -3.93 -14.25 -5.42
C GLU A 113 -4.87 -13.49 -6.35
N LEU A 114 -6.04 -14.05 -6.68
CA LEU A 114 -7.07 -13.35 -7.43
C LEU A 114 -7.63 -12.20 -6.61
N ILE A 115 -7.90 -12.45 -5.32
CA ILE A 115 -8.43 -11.44 -4.40
C ILE A 115 -7.45 -10.27 -4.25
N SER A 116 -6.17 -10.53 -4.02
CA SER A 116 -5.17 -9.46 -3.91
C SER A 116 -4.92 -8.73 -5.22
N SER A 117 -5.00 -9.41 -6.36
CA SER A 117 -4.83 -8.77 -7.68
C SER A 117 -6.02 -7.89 -8.07
N ASP A 118 -7.24 -8.29 -7.73
CA ASP A 118 -8.48 -7.54 -8.04
C ASP A 118 -8.73 -6.39 -7.04
N ALA A 119 -8.11 -6.44 -5.85
CA ALA A 119 -8.21 -5.38 -4.87
C ALA A 119 -7.60 -4.06 -5.39
N SER A 120 -8.44 -3.03 -5.49
CA SER A 120 -8.04 -1.70 -5.95
C SER A 120 -7.74 -0.78 -4.77
N PHE A 121 -6.49 -0.32 -4.63
CA PHE A 121 -6.05 0.62 -3.59
C PHE A 121 -5.82 2.06 -4.08
N GLN A 122 -6.51 2.44 -5.16
CA GLN A 122 -6.34 3.72 -5.87
C GLN A 122 -6.87 4.96 -5.12
N ASN A 123 -7.53 4.79 -3.97
CA ASN A 123 -7.99 5.90 -3.12
C ASN A 123 -8.15 5.46 -1.66
N ALA A 124 -8.23 6.43 -0.77
CA ALA A 124 -8.30 6.23 0.67
C ALA A 124 -9.55 5.46 1.11
N GLU A 125 -10.69 5.67 0.45
CA GLU A 125 -11.97 5.04 0.78
C GLU A 125 -11.96 3.54 0.46
N LYS A 126 -11.38 3.15 -0.67
CA LYS A 126 -11.24 1.74 -1.06
C LYS A 126 -10.28 1.00 -0.13
N ILE A 127 -9.18 1.65 0.26
CA ILE A 127 -8.25 1.11 1.26
C ILE A 127 -8.99 0.87 2.58
N ASP A 128 -9.68 1.89 3.12
CA ASP A 128 -10.43 1.76 4.38
C ASP A 128 -11.49 0.67 4.30
N LYS A 129 -12.23 0.60 3.19
CA LYS A 129 -13.26 -0.41 2.96
C LYS A 129 -12.72 -1.84 3.03
N VAL A 130 -11.49 -2.08 2.57
CA VAL A 130 -10.85 -3.40 2.64
C VAL A 130 -10.37 -3.67 4.07
N PHE A 131 -9.54 -2.78 4.62
CA PHE A 131 -8.85 -3.04 5.89
C PHE A 131 -9.75 -2.93 7.12
N SER A 132 -10.83 -2.15 7.06
CA SER A 132 -11.82 -2.10 8.14
C SER A 132 -12.53 -3.43 8.39
N LYS A 133 -12.60 -4.31 7.38
CA LYS A 133 -13.15 -5.66 7.57
C LYS A 133 -12.30 -6.51 8.49
N PHE A 134 -10.98 -6.33 8.44
CA PHE A 134 -10.04 -7.06 9.29
C PHE A 134 -9.96 -6.45 10.69
N LEU A 135 -9.97 -5.12 10.79
CA LEU A 135 -9.87 -4.40 12.06
C LEU A 135 -11.19 -4.34 12.85
N GLY A 136 -12.33 -4.53 12.18
CA GLY A 136 -13.67 -4.32 12.77
C GLY A 136 -14.04 -2.84 12.95
N LYS A 137 -13.18 -1.91 12.50
CA LYS A 137 -13.29 -0.46 12.64
C LYS A 137 -12.50 0.23 11.52
N GLY A 138 -12.70 1.53 11.31
CA GLY A 138 -12.02 2.27 10.24
C GLY A 138 -10.50 2.28 10.41
N LEU A 139 -9.75 1.96 9.36
CA LEU A 139 -8.29 1.95 9.36
C LEU A 139 -7.74 3.34 9.70
N TRP A 140 -8.28 4.36 9.04
CA TRP A 140 -7.79 5.73 9.25
C TRP A 140 -8.09 6.23 10.66
N GLY A 141 -9.21 5.80 11.24
CA GLY A 141 -9.56 6.14 12.62
C GLY A 141 -8.61 5.55 13.66
N GLU A 142 -7.99 4.41 13.35
CA GLU A 142 -6.98 3.78 14.20
C GLU A 142 -5.58 4.40 14.03
N ALA A 143 -5.25 4.83 12.82
CA ALA A 143 -3.97 5.45 12.53
C ALA A 143 -3.90 6.91 13.02
N ILE A 144 -4.98 7.68 12.85
CA ILE A 144 -5.04 9.08 13.26
C ILE A 144 -5.09 9.17 14.79
N GLY A 145 -4.29 10.06 15.36
CA GLY A 145 -4.15 10.24 16.81
C GLY A 145 -3.21 9.24 17.46
N LEU A 146 -2.71 8.24 16.71
CA LEU A 146 -1.66 7.35 17.18
C LEU A 146 -0.41 8.19 17.53
N LYS A 147 0.24 7.84 18.64
CA LYS A 147 1.44 8.52 19.12
C LYS A 147 2.61 7.56 19.12
N ILE A 148 3.66 7.91 18.39
CA ILE A 148 4.94 7.19 18.43
C ILE A 148 6.01 8.05 19.07
N ARG A 149 6.95 7.40 19.74
CA ARG A 149 8.15 8.03 20.29
C ARG A 149 9.29 7.03 20.26
N MET A 150 10.52 7.54 20.21
CA MET A 150 11.67 6.73 20.57
C MET A 150 11.60 6.41 22.07
N LYS A 151 11.87 5.14 22.42
CA LYS A 151 11.67 4.58 23.77
C LYS A 151 12.32 5.43 24.87
N ASP A 152 13.51 5.96 24.59
CA ASP A 152 14.32 6.70 25.57
C ASP A 152 14.34 8.22 25.33
N ARG A 153 13.47 8.73 24.44
CA ARG A 153 13.40 10.16 24.07
C ARG A 153 11.95 10.65 24.00
N PRO A 154 11.31 11.00 25.12
CA PRO A 154 9.91 11.43 25.15
C PRO A 154 9.64 12.71 24.34
N GLU A 155 10.66 13.53 24.08
CA GLU A 155 10.59 14.72 23.23
C GLU A 155 10.37 14.39 21.75
N THR A 156 10.58 13.12 21.34
CA THR A 156 10.37 12.66 19.96
C THR A 156 8.93 12.20 19.69
N VAL A 157 7.99 12.54 20.56
CA VAL A 157 6.58 12.17 20.37
C VAL A 157 6.05 12.83 19.09
N VAL A 158 5.63 12.01 18.15
CA VAL A 158 4.90 12.42 16.95
C VAL A 158 3.46 11.91 17.10
N THR A 159 2.50 12.78 16.82
CA THR A 159 1.08 12.43 16.73
C THR A 159 0.65 12.51 15.27
N PHE A 160 -0.01 11.48 14.77
CA PHE A 160 -0.50 11.48 13.38
C PHE A 160 -1.80 12.29 13.28
N GLU A 161 -1.79 13.34 12.48
CA GLU A 161 -2.90 14.29 12.38
C GLU A 161 -3.83 13.98 11.20
N PRO A 162 -5.10 14.41 11.24
CA PRO A 162 -6.02 14.25 10.11
C PRO A 162 -5.50 14.81 8.78
N GLU A 163 -4.69 15.87 8.82
CA GLU A 163 -4.08 16.47 7.64
C GLU A 163 -3.22 15.48 6.85
N TYR A 164 -2.68 14.44 7.50
CA TYR A 164 -1.84 13.47 6.82
C TYR A 164 -2.65 12.61 5.86
N LEU A 165 -3.90 12.28 6.23
CA LEU A 165 -4.84 11.60 5.36
C LEU A 165 -5.29 12.51 4.21
N GLU A 166 -5.52 13.78 4.49
CA GLU A 166 -5.87 14.75 3.44
C GLU A 166 -4.73 14.93 2.43
N GLY A 167 -3.47 14.93 2.87
CA GLY A 167 -2.29 14.87 2.00
C GLY A 167 -2.32 13.65 1.08
N LEU A 168 -2.54 12.44 1.62
CA LEU A 168 -2.65 11.22 0.83
C LEU A 168 -3.80 11.28 -0.19
N LYS A 169 -4.98 11.79 0.20
CA LYS A 169 -6.13 11.96 -0.72
C LYS A 169 -5.80 12.91 -1.86
N ARG A 170 -5.16 14.04 -1.58
CA ARG A 170 -4.70 14.99 -2.61
C ARG A 170 -3.72 14.33 -3.58
N LEU A 171 -2.82 13.48 -3.10
CA LEU A 171 -1.88 12.73 -3.95
C LEU A 171 -2.58 11.70 -4.85
N PHE A 172 -3.60 10.98 -4.35
CA PHE A 172 -4.39 10.08 -5.19
C PHE A 172 -5.11 10.84 -6.32
N SER A 173 -5.76 11.96 -5.99
CA SER A 173 -6.39 12.83 -6.98
C SER A 173 -5.37 13.35 -8.00
N LEU A 174 -4.22 13.81 -7.52
CA LEU A 174 -3.15 14.32 -8.38
C LEU A 174 -2.60 13.22 -9.31
N ARG A 175 -2.28 12.03 -8.81
CA ARG A 175 -1.84 10.90 -9.63
C ARG A 175 -2.87 10.55 -10.71
N HIS A 176 -4.16 10.55 -10.37
CA HIS A 176 -5.22 10.31 -11.37
C HIS A 176 -5.17 11.37 -12.48
N GLU A 177 -5.12 12.66 -12.12
CA GLU A 177 -5.01 13.74 -13.10
C GLU A 177 -3.75 13.63 -13.96
N LEU A 178 -2.61 13.31 -13.37
CA LEU A 178 -1.35 13.18 -14.09
C LEU A 178 -1.42 12.02 -15.09
N VAL A 179 -1.87 10.84 -14.69
CA VAL A 179 -1.93 9.67 -15.59
C VAL A 179 -2.88 9.90 -16.77
N HIS A 180 -4.04 10.51 -16.54
CA HIS A 180 -5.05 10.67 -17.59
C HIS A 180 -4.92 11.96 -18.41
N ASN A 181 -4.20 12.98 -17.92
CA ASN A 181 -3.98 14.23 -18.64
C ASN A 181 -2.48 14.46 -18.93
N PRO A 182 -1.91 13.80 -19.96
CA PRO A 182 -0.48 13.91 -20.26
C PRO A 182 -0.06 15.30 -20.74
N ARG A 183 -0.99 16.09 -21.28
CA ARG A 183 -0.75 17.46 -21.77
C ARG A 183 -0.89 18.54 -20.68
N LYS A 184 -1.36 18.18 -19.48
CA LYS A 184 -1.51 19.14 -18.39
C LYS A 184 -0.13 19.53 -17.89
N SER A 185 0.19 20.82 -17.96
CA SER A 185 1.38 21.37 -17.32
C SER A 185 1.30 21.10 -15.83
N PHE A 186 2.29 20.40 -15.31
CA PHE A 186 2.44 20.08 -13.90
C PHE A 186 3.78 20.62 -13.44
N ARG A 187 3.79 21.20 -12.24
CA ARG A 187 5.01 21.61 -11.56
C ARG A 187 4.98 21.06 -10.16
N LEU A 188 6.03 20.32 -9.80
CA LEU A 188 6.21 19.89 -8.41
C LEU A 188 6.47 21.11 -7.53
N THR A 189 5.83 21.17 -6.37
CA THR A 189 5.95 22.27 -5.41
C THR A 189 6.31 21.72 -4.04
N ALA A 190 6.87 22.56 -3.17
CA ALA A 190 7.16 22.19 -1.79
C ALA A 190 5.91 21.65 -1.07
N LYS A 191 4.74 22.26 -1.30
CA LYS A 191 3.47 21.78 -0.72
C LYS A 191 3.11 20.35 -1.15
N ILE A 192 3.36 19.98 -2.41
CA ILE A 192 3.11 18.60 -2.87
C ILE A 192 4.10 17.63 -2.21
N LEU A 193 5.34 18.08 -1.99
CA LEU A 193 6.35 17.29 -1.29
C LEU A 193 6.02 17.13 0.20
N ASP A 194 5.43 18.14 0.83
CA ASP A 194 4.87 18.05 2.17
C ASP A 194 3.74 17.02 2.22
N ASP A 195 2.87 16.98 1.22
CA ASP A 195 1.83 15.95 1.09
C ASP A 195 2.43 14.53 1.00
N VAL A 196 3.53 14.36 0.27
CA VAL A 196 4.27 13.08 0.19
C VAL A 196 4.84 12.69 1.55
N THR A 197 5.46 13.65 2.25
CA THR A 197 6.03 13.44 3.59
C THR A 197 4.96 13.05 4.61
N ASN A 198 3.83 13.77 4.59
CA ASN A 198 2.69 13.50 5.44
C ASN A 198 2.06 12.13 5.15
N ALA A 199 1.90 11.77 3.88
CA ALA A 199 1.38 10.47 3.47
C ALA A 199 2.32 9.33 3.90
N ASP A 200 3.63 9.46 3.73
CA ASP A 200 4.62 8.50 4.22
C ASP A 200 4.54 8.33 5.75
N GLY A 201 4.44 9.43 6.49
CA GLY A 201 4.19 9.40 7.93
C GLY A 201 2.90 8.64 8.30
N LEU A 202 1.79 8.90 7.62
CA LEU A 202 0.55 8.17 7.84
C LEU A 202 0.70 6.67 7.57
N LEU A 203 1.44 6.30 6.52
CA LEU A 203 1.66 4.90 6.17
C LEU A 203 2.50 4.16 7.21
N LEU A 204 3.40 4.85 7.92
CA LEU A 204 4.07 4.29 9.11
C LEU A 204 3.06 3.97 10.22
N ALA A 205 2.14 4.89 10.52
CA ALA A 205 1.11 4.66 11.54
C ALA A 205 0.22 3.46 11.17
N VAL A 206 -0.15 3.37 9.89
CA VAL A 206 -0.89 2.25 9.33
C VAL A 206 -0.11 0.94 9.40
N ASP A 207 1.19 0.95 9.11
CA ASP A 207 2.05 -0.25 9.25
C ASP A 207 2.04 -0.77 10.68
N ILE A 208 2.10 0.12 11.68
CA ILE A 208 2.03 -0.27 13.09
C ILE A 208 0.66 -0.90 13.41
N VAL A 209 -0.44 -0.26 12.99
CA VAL A 209 -1.80 -0.76 13.23
C VAL A 209 -1.99 -2.14 12.60
N LEU A 210 -1.61 -2.30 11.32
CA LEU A 210 -1.79 -3.55 10.59
C LEU A 210 -0.82 -4.63 11.05
N SER A 211 0.41 -4.29 11.43
CA SER A 211 1.37 -5.25 11.99
C SER A 211 0.89 -5.80 13.33
N ASN A 212 0.33 -4.97 14.21
CA ASN A 212 -0.27 -5.47 15.46
C ASN A 212 -1.44 -6.41 15.18
N MET A 213 -2.32 -6.06 14.23
CA MET A 213 -3.41 -6.94 13.81
C MET A 213 -2.90 -8.27 13.25
N LEU A 214 -1.83 -8.27 12.44
CA LEU A 214 -1.20 -9.50 11.96
C LEU A 214 -0.75 -10.36 13.15
N ILE A 215 0.02 -9.79 14.07
CA ILE A 215 0.56 -10.48 15.26
C ILE A 215 -0.56 -11.10 16.11
N ASP A 216 -1.63 -10.35 16.34
CA ASP A 216 -2.77 -10.78 17.16
C ASP A 216 -3.56 -11.93 16.52
N ASN A 217 -3.39 -12.19 15.22
CA ASN A 217 -4.15 -13.17 14.46
C ASN A 217 -3.24 -14.16 13.69
N ILE A 218 -1.97 -14.29 14.08
CA ILE A 218 -1.02 -15.24 13.46
C ILE A 218 -1.61 -16.66 13.48
N ASP A 219 -1.46 -17.36 12.36
CA ASP A 219 -1.79 -18.78 12.24
C ASP A 219 -0.99 -19.59 13.29
N PRO A 220 -1.65 -20.33 14.19
CA PRO A 220 -0.97 -21.17 15.17
C PRO A 220 0.07 -22.13 14.56
N GLU A 221 -0.16 -22.64 13.35
CA GLU A 221 0.77 -23.54 12.66
C GLU A 221 2.11 -22.83 12.35
N LEU A 222 2.06 -21.55 11.96
CA LEU A 222 3.24 -20.73 11.69
C LEU A 222 3.94 -20.24 12.97
N ALA A 223 3.18 -20.06 14.06
CA ALA A 223 3.73 -19.66 15.35
C ALA A 223 4.62 -20.75 15.98
N ASP A 224 4.33 -22.01 15.71
CA ASP A 224 5.09 -23.15 16.22
C ASP A 224 6.32 -23.48 15.36
N GLU A 225 6.31 -23.21 14.06
CA GLU A 225 7.51 -23.33 13.19
C GLU A 225 8.64 -22.38 13.60
N ASN A 226 8.31 -21.15 14.04
CA ASN A 226 9.29 -20.20 14.56
C ASN A 226 9.88 -20.57 15.94
N LYS A 227 9.33 -21.57 16.65
CA LYS A 227 9.92 -22.12 17.89
C LYS A 227 10.85 -23.31 17.61
N LEU A 228 10.85 -23.86 16.40
CA LEU A 228 11.61 -25.05 16.01
C LEU A 228 12.92 -24.73 15.26
N THR A 229 13.26 -23.45 15.10
CA THR A 229 14.56 -23.00 14.58
C THR A 229 15.42 -22.44 15.72
N PRO A 230 16.50 -23.14 16.14
CA PRO A 230 17.44 -22.67 17.15
C PRO A 230 18.32 -21.52 16.66
#